data_AF-A0A0M9WUZ5-F1
#
_entry.id   AF-A0A0M9WUZ5-F1
#
_cell.length_a   1.000
_cell.length_b   1.000
_cell.length_c   1.000
_cell.angle_alpha   90.00
_cell.angle_beta   90.00
_cell.angle_gamma   90.00
#
_symmetry.space_group_name_H-M   'P 1'
#
loop_
_entity.id
_entity.type
_entity.pdbx_description
1 polymer ?
#
loop_
_entity_poly.entity_id
_entity_poly.type
_entity_poly.pdbx_seq_one_letter_code
_entity_poly.pdbx_strand_id
1 'polypeptide(L)'
;MKIHKESGLTLVEVLAVIVISSLIALIIYSVLSQSSTNYHKQAETNKNINDAAYALKVITKEIRKNPNTVSSNYRTELTINRGFEGEIQFVLDKEKQSINRNGVIFSTGVQDFEINFTGQAITIIITNVQGKKFSAELYLRKAGTK
;
A
#
# COMPACT_ATOMS: atom_id res chain seq x y z
N MET A 1 37.02 40.72 -53.92
CA MET A 1 36.03 39.70 -53.53
C MET A 1 36.73 38.70 -52.61
N LYS A 2 36.55 38.79 -51.28
CA LYS A 2 37.21 37.90 -50.31
C LYS A 2 36.40 36.60 -50.22
N ILE A 3 36.95 35.52 -50.77
CA ILE A 3 36.38 34.17 -50.63
C ILE A 3 36.60 33.72 -49.19
N HIS A 4 35.53 33.48 -48.45
CA HIS A 4 35.59 32.87 -47.12
C HIS A 4 36.05 31.42 -47.27
N LYS A 5 37.11 31.02 -46.54
CA LYS A 5 37.49 29.61 -46.44
C LYS A 5 36.46 28.92 -45.56
N GLU A 6 35.69 27.98 -46.10
CA GLU A 6 34.88 27.09 -45.28
C GLU A 6 35.81 26.08 -44.60
N SER A 7 36.00 26.23 -43.29
CA SER A 7 36.72 25.28 -42.46
C SER A 7 35.82 24.09 -42.18
N GLY A 8 36.06 22.96 -42.86
CA GLY A 8 35.35 21.71 -42.59
C GLY A 8 35.66 21.14 -41.20
N LEU A 9 34.77 20.28 -40.69
CA LEU A 9 34.99 19.56 -39.43
C LEU A 9 36.11 18.53 -39.59
N THR A 10 37.01 18.47 -38.60
CA THR A 10 38.05 17.43 -38.58
C THR A 10 37.47 16.11 -38.04
N LEU A 11 38.00 14.98 -38.52
CA LEU A 11 37.60 13.64 -38.06
C LEU A 11 37.76 13.48 -36.53
N VAL A 12 38.78 14.11 -35.96
CA VAL A 12 39.08 14.04 -34.52
C VAL A 12 38.03 14.79 -33.70
N GLU A 13 37.58 15.96 -34.16
CA GLU A 13 36.50 16.71 -33.50
C GLU A 13 35.18 15.94 -33.52
N VAL A 14 34.83 15.35 -34.67
CA VAL A 14 33.62 14.52 -34.80
C VAL A 14 33.68 13.32 -33.87
N LEU A 15 34.83 12.64 -33.81
CA LEU A 15 35.03 11.50 -32.91
C LEU A 15 34.90 11.91 -31.43
N ALA A 16 35.52 13.03 -31.04
CA ALA A 16 35.44 13.54 -29.67
C ALA A 16 33.99 13.86 -29.27
N VAL A 17 33.23 14.50 -30.15
CA VAL A 17 31.81 14.83 -29.90
C VAL A 17 30.96 13.56 -29.75
N ILE A 18 31.18 12.55 -30.59
CA ILE A 18 30.44 11.27 -30.49
C ILE A 18 30.74 10.59 -29.16
N VAL A 19 32.01 10.51 -28.78
CA VAL A 19 32.42 9.88 -27.51
C VAL A 19 31.77 10.60 -26.32
N ILE A 20 31.88 11.93 -26.26
CA ILE A 20 31.29 12.72 -25.16
C ILE A 20 29.77 12.58 -25.14
N SER A 21 29.12 12.66 -26.31
CA SER A 21 27.66 12.55 -26.41
C SER A 21 27.16 11.18 -25.96
N SER A 22 27.89 10.10 -26.30
CA SER A 22 27.55 8.74 -25.87
C SER A 22 27.64 8.57 -24.35
N LEU A 23 28.66 9.16 -23.72
CA LEU A 23 28.79 9.15 -22.26
C LEU A 23 27.63 9.89 -21.59
N ILE A 24 27.29 11.07 -22.10
CA ILE A 24 26.16 11.86 -21.60
C ILE A 24 24.85 11.08 -21.75
N ALA A 25 24.62 10.47 -22.91
CA ALA A 25 23.42 9.69 -23.19
C ALA A 25 23.28 8.49 -22.23
N LEU A 26 24.39 7.79 -21.92
CA LEU A 26 24.40 6.69 -20.96
C LEU A 26 24.02 7.14 -19.55
N ILE A 27 24.54 8.28 -19.11
CA ILE A 27 24.23 8.85 -17.79
C ILE A 27 22.74 9.21 -17.73
N ILE A 28 22.22 9.90 -18.74
CA ILE A 28 20.80 10.27 -18.82
C ILE A 28 19.92 9.02 -18.78
N TYR A 29 20.24 8.00 -19.58
CA TYR A 29 19.48 6.75 -19.62
C TYR A 29 19.49 6.04 -18.26
N SER A 30 20.65 5.96 -17.61
CA SER A 30 20.79 5.34 -16.29
C SER A 30 19.93 6.05 -15.24
N VAL A 31 19.98 7.39 -15.20
CA VAL A 31 19.18 8.19 -14.28
C VAL A 31 17.69 8.01 -14.54
N LEU A 32 17.25 8.05 -15.80
CA LEU A 32 15.84 7.87 -16.16
C LEU A 32 15.32 6.47 -15.80
N SER A 33 16.10 5.44 -16.12
CA SER A 33 15.75 4.04 -15.83
C SER A 33 15.63 3.80 -14.32
N GLN A 34 16.60 4.29 -13.54
CA GLN A 34 16.58 4.18 -12.08
C GLN A 34 15.43 4.98 -11.47
N SER A 35 15.18 6.19 -11.97
CA SER A 35 14.08 7.05 -11.50
C SER A 35 12.73 6.41 -11.74
N SER A 36 12.50 5.86 -12.93
CA SER A 36 11.26 5.16 -13.29
C SER A 36 11.03 3.95 -12.37
N THR A 37 12.06 3.11 -12.20
CA THR A 37 11.98 1.93 -11.34
C THR A 37 11.68 2.31 -9.89
N ASN A 38 12.33 3.35 -9.38
CA ASN A 38 12.11 3.84 -8.01
C ASN A 38 10.73 4.46 -7.84
N TYR A 39 10.23 5.16 -8.84
CA TYR A 39 8.88 5.72 -8.82
C TYR A 39 7.83 4.61 -8.72
N HIS A 40 7.93 3.58 -9.55
CA HIS A 40 6.98 2.47 -9.53
C HIS A 40 6.97 1.74 -8.19
N LYS A 41 8.15 1.43 -7.62
CA LYS A 41 8.27 0.80 -6.29
C LYS A 41 7.67 1.65 -5.18
N GLN A 42 7.88 2.96 -5.21
CA GLN A 42 7.33 3.88 -4.22
C GLN A 42 5.82 4.03 -4.37
N ALA A 43 5.31 4.10 -5.61
CA ALA A 43 3.88 4.17 -5.87
C ALA A 43 3.15 2.92 -5.34
N GLU A 44 3.69 1.73 -5.60
CA GLU A 44 3.15 0.47 -5.09
C GLU A 44 3.21 0.39 -3.55
N THR A 45 4.34 0.79 -2.96
CA THR A 45 4.48 0.83 -1.49
C THR A 45 3.46 1.77 -0.85
N ASN A 46 3.29 2.96 -1.43
CA ASN A 46 2.33 3.95 -0.94
C ASN A 46 0.88 3.46 -1.10
N LYS A 47 0.58 2.76 -2.20
CA LYS A 47 -0.72 2.11 -2.38
C LYS A 47 -0.97 1.10 -1.26
N ASN A 48 -0.05 0.18 -0.99
CA ASN A 48 -0.22 -0.83 0.07
C ASN A 48 -0.38 -0.20 1.46
N ILE A 49 0.35 0.89 1.74
CA ILE A 49 0.21 1.68 2.97
C ILE A 49 -1.20 2.29 3.09
N ASN A 50 -1.68 2.90 2.01
CA ASN A 50 -2.98 3.55 1.98
C ASN A 50 -4.13 2.54 2.08
N ASP A 51 -4.01 1.40 1.38
CA ASP A 51 -4.98 0.31 1.42
C ASP A 51 -5.09 -0.27 2.84
N ALA A 52 -3.96 -0.55 3.51
CA ALA A 52 -3.95 -1.02 4.90
C ALA A 52 -4.57 -0.01 5.88
N ALA A 53 -4.21 1.28 5.74
CA ALA A 53 -4.77 2.35 6.58
C ALA A 53 -6.28 2.54 6.33
N TYR A 54 -6.71 2.46 5.08
CA TYR A 54 -8.12 2.53 4.71
C TYR A 54 -8.89 1.33 5.26
N ALA A 55 -8.34 0.12 5.16
CA ALA A 55 -8.94 -1.08 5.71
C ALA A 55 -9.16 -0.94 7.22
N LEU A 56 -8.15 -0.50 7.96
CA LEU A 56 -8.26 -0.25 9.41
C LEU A 56 -9.34 0.80 9.71
N LYS A 57 -9.39 1.89 8.93
CA LYS A 57 -10.41 2.95 9.09
C LYS A 57 -11.83 2.41 8.88
N VAL A 58 -12.04 1.59 7.85
CA VAL A 58 -13.36 1.01 7.55
C VAL A 58 -13.75 -0.01 8.63
N ILE A 59 -12.85 -0.92 8.98
CA ILE A 59 -13.10 -1.93 10.03
C ILE A 59 -13.46 -1.24 11.35
N THR A 60 -12.66 -0.27 11.78
CA THR A 60 -12.92 0.46 13.03
C THR A 60 -14.23 1.26 12.97
N LYS A 61 -14.63 1.77 11.80
CA LYS A 61 -15.94 2.42 11.60
C LYS A 61 -17.09 1.43 11.75
N GLU A 62 -16.99 0.25 11.14
CA GLU A 62 -18.04 -0.78 11.21
C GLU A 62 -18.20 -1.33 12.63
N ILE A 63 -17.10 -1.47 13.38
CA ILE A 63 -17.15 -1.81 14.81
C ILE A 63 -17.85 -0.72 15.61
N ARG A 64 -17.51 0.55 15.40
CA ARG A 64 -18.14 1.67 16.13
C ARG A 64 -19.64 1.78 15.86
N LYS A 65 -20.11 1.42 14.66
CA LYS A 65 -21.54 1.37 14.33
C LYS A 65 -22.26 0.21 15.02
N ASN A 66 -21.57 -0.90 15.23
CA ASN A 66 -22.13 -2.15 15.70
C ASN A 66 -21.39 -2.69 16.94
N PRO A 67 -21.28 -1.91 18.04
CA PRO A 67 -20.33 -2.22 19.12
C PRO A 67 -20.66 -3.50 19.90
N ASN A 68 -21.92 -3.95 19.86
CA ASN A 68 -22.39 -5.09 20.66
C ASN A 68 -22.42 -6.42 19.89
N THR A 69 -22.08 -6.41 18.60
CA THR A 69 -22.25 -7.55 17.69
C THR A 69 -20.97 -7.90 16.94
N VAL A 70 -19.83 -7.50 17.51
CA VAL A 70 -18.50 -7.84 17.02
C VAL A 70 -18.03 -9.13 17.67
N SER A 71 -17.67 -10.10 16.86
CA SER A 71 -17.08 -11.36 17.29
C SER A 71 -15.88 -11.72 16.41
N SER A 72 -15.07 -12.66 16.87
CA SER A 72 -13.92 -13.16 16.13
C SER A 72 -13.83 -14.66 16.39
N ASN A 73 -13.85 -15.43 15.30
CA ASN A 73 -13.70 -16.89 15.36
C ASN A 73 -12.22 -17.28 15.50
N TYR A 74 -11.34 -16.52 14.84
CA TYR A 74 -9.89 -16.69 14.86
C TYR A 74 -9.21 -15.33 14.91
N ARG A 75 -7.96 -15.27 15.37
CA ARG A 75 -7.18 -14.02 15.45
C ARG A 75 -7.08 -13.26 14.12
N THR A 76 -7.31 -13.93 13.00
CA THR A 76 -7.25 -13.38 11.63
C THR A 76 -8.61 -13.17 10.98
N GLU A 77 -9.70 -13.30 11.75
CA GLU A 77 -11.07 -13.18 11.26
C GLU A 77 -11.93 -12.34 12.19
N LEU A 78 -12.64 -11.37 11.61
CA LEU A 78 -13.59 -10.51 12.31
C LEU A 78 -14.97 -10.67 11.70
N THR A 79 -15.96 -10.97 12.54
CA THR A 79 -17.37 -10.98 12.17
C THR A 79 -18.07 -9.81 12.86
N ILE A 80 -18.92 -9.10 12.11
CA ILE A 80 -19.77 -8.03 12.61
C ILE A 80 -21.19 -8.29 12.12
N ASN A 81 -22.10 -8.59 13.03
CA ASN A 81 -23.52 -8.76 12.71
C ASN A 81 -24.24 -7.41 12.75
N ARG A 82 -24.79 -6.95 11.61
CA ARG A 82 -25.51 -5.66 11.52
C ARG A 82 -27.02 -5.79 11.70
N GLY A 83 -27.49 -6.85 12.35
CA GLY A 83 -28.91 -7.15 12.49
C GLY A 83 -29.55 -7.39 11.12
N PHE A 84 -30.54 -6.56 10.78
CA PHE A 84 -31.31 -6.69 9.53
C PHE A 84 -30.50 -6.42 8.25
N GLU A 85 -29.33 -5.78 8.33
CA GLU A 85 -28.45 -5.51 7.17
C GLU A 85 -27.50 -6.68 6.84
N GLY A 86 -27.58 -7.78 7.60
CA GLY A 86 -26.75 -8.97 7.43
C GLY A 86 -25.35 -8.86 8.05
N GLU A 87 -24.57 -9.92 7.88
CA GLU A 87 -23.24 -10.06 8.47
C GLU A 87 -22.14 -9.49 7.55
N ILE A 88 -21.12 -8.90 8.18
CA ILE A 88 -19.85 -8.58 7.52
C ILE A 88 -18.75 -9.43 8.15
N GLN A 89 -18.04 -10.17 7.32
CA GLN A 89 -16.87 -10.95 7.69
C GLN A 89 -15.63 -10.37 7.01
N PHE A 90 -14.59 -10.08 7.80
CA PHE A 90 -13.26 -9.74 7.34
C PHE A 90 -12.32 -10.92 7.60
N VAL A 91 -11.66 -11.42 6.55
CA VAL A 91 -10.80 -12.61 6.62
C VAL A 91 -9.47 -12.32 5.95
N LEU A 92 -8.37 -12.68 6.59
CA LEU A 92 -7.04 -12.67 5.97
C LEU A 92 -6.86 -13.85 5.02
N ASP A 93 -6.63 -13.55 3.75
CA ASP A 93 -6.11 -14.50 2.76
C ASP A 93 -4.58 -14.34 2.71
N LYS A 94 -3.87 -15.26 3.36
CA LYS A 94 -2.40 -15.24 3.46
C LYS A 94 -1.72 -15.52 2.12
N GLU A 95 -2.34 -16.31 1.25
CA GLU A 95 -1.77 -16.62 -0.07
C GLU A 95 -1.80 -15.40 -0.98
N LYS A 96 -2.90 -14.65 -0.95
CA LYS A 96 -3.08 -13.43 -1.77
C LYS A 96 -2.61 -12.15 -1.09
N GLN A 97 -2.16 -12.23 0.16
CA GLN A 97 -1.75 -11.08 0.97
C GLN A 97 -2.84 -10.00 0.99
N SER A 98 -4.08 -10.42 1.26
CA SER A 98 -5.25 -9.57 1.18
C SER A 98 -6.23 -9.81 2.31
N ILE A 99 -6.99 -8.78 2.68
CA ILE A 99 -8.18 -8.93 3.52
C ILE A 99 -9.39 -8.99 2.59
N ASN A 100 -10.17 -10.06 2.73
CA ASN A 100 -11.44 -10.22 2.04
C ASN A 100 -12.58 -9.72 2.94
N ARG A 101 -13.56 -9.06 2.33
CA ARG A 101 -14.84 -8.71 2.95
C ARG A 101 -15.93 -9.52 2.29
N ASN A 102 -16.56 -10.44 3.03
CA ASN A 102 -17.60 -11.34 2.52
C ASN A 102 -17.16 -12.09 1.25
N GLY A 103 -15.91 -12.56 1.21
CA GLY A 103 -15.34 -13.29 0.07
C GLY A 103 -14.80 -12.43 -1.08
N VAL A 104 -14.98 -11.11 -1.05
CA VAL A 104 -14.45 -10.18 -2.07
C VAL A 104 -13.19 -9.48 -1.55
N ILE A 105 -12.15 -9.37 -2.37
CA ILE A 105 -10.92 -8.65 -2.00
C ILE A 105 -11.28 -7.21 -1.64
N PHE A 106 -10.97 -6.84 -0.40
CA PHE A 106 -11.25 -5.53 0.15
C PHE A 106 -9.99 -4.68 0.31
N SER A 107 -8.87 -5.30 0.66
CA SER A 107 -7.56 -4.65 0.77
C SER A 107 -6.46 -5.59 0.31
N THR A 108 -5.49 -5.08 -0.43
CA THR A 108 -4.30 -5.83 -0.88
C THR A 108 -3.03 -5.37 -0.16
N GLY A 109 -1.95 -6.14 -0.26
CA GLY A 109 -0.67 -5.79 0.36
C GLY A 109 -0.66 -5.94 1.88
N VAL A 110 -1.51 -6.83 2.41
CA VAL A 110 -1.60 -7.15 3.84
C VAL A 110 -0.90 -8.46 4.11
N GLN A 111 0.17 -8.41 4.91
CA GLN A 111 0.89 -9.60 5.37
C GLN A 111 0.18 -10.27 6.54
N ASP A 112 -0.32 -9.46 7.47
CA ASP A 112 -0.93 -9.98 8.70
C ASP A 112 -2.10 -9.12 9.15
N PHE A 113 -3.05 -9.76 9.81
CA PHE A 113 -4.25 -9.15 10.36
C PHE A 113 -4.56 -9.84 11.67
N GLU A 114 -4.33 -9.14 12.77
CA GLU A 114 -4.51 -9.65 14.12
C GLU A 114 -5.60 -8.88 14.85
N ILE A 115 -6.47 -9.62 15.54
CA ILE A 115 -7.54 -9.09 16.36
C ILE A 115 -7.39 -9.67 17.77
N ASN A 116 -7.31 -8.80 18.76
CA ASN A 116 -7.18 -9.16 20.16
C ASN A 116 -8.28 -8.50 21.00
N PHE A 117 -9.05 -9.31 21.70
CA PHE A 117 -10.08 -8.84 22.64
C PHE A 117 -9.50 -8.89 24.06
N THR A 118 -9.45 -7.73 24.73
CA THR A 118 -8.98 -7.60 26.12
C THR A 118 -10.04 -6.87 26.94
N GLY A 119 -10.86 -7.65 27.67
CA GLY A 119 -11.98 -7.09 28.42
C GLY A 119 -13.01 -6.42 27.50
N GLN A 120 -13.11 -5.09 27.58
CA GLN A 120 -13.98 -4.28 26.71
C GLN A 120 -13.23 -3.64 25.53
N ALA A 121 -11.91 -3.85 25.44
CA ALA A 121 -11.10 -3.30 24.35
C ALA A 121 -10.93 -4.33 23.22
N ILE A 122 -11.03 -3.86 21.98
CA ILE A 122 -10.64 -4.59 20.77
C ILE A 122 -9.41 -3.88 20.20
N THR A 123 -8.30 -4.60 20.11
CA THR A 123 -7.11 -4.15 19.41
C THR A 123 -7.04 -4.84 18.06
N ILE A 124 -6.88 -4.05 17.01
CA ILE A 124 -6.73 -4.53 15.63
C ILE A 124 -5.37 -4.09 15.14
N ILE A 125 -4.64 -5.01 14.53
CA ILE A 125 -3.32 -4.77 13.97
C ILE A 125 -3.32 -5.29 12.53
N ILE A 126 -3.02 -4.41 11.58
CA ILE A 126 -2.77 -4.77 10.18
C ILE A 126 -1.30 -4.53 9.91
N THR A 127 -0.59 -5.57 9.48
CA THR A 127 0.81 -5.47 9.02
C THR A 127 0.81 -5.56 7.50
N ASN A 128 1.38 -4.57 6.83
CA ASN A 128 1.50 -4.62 5.37
C ASN A 128 2.71 -5.48 4.94
N VAL A 129 2.81 -5.78 3.64
CA VAL A 129 3.92 -6.58 3.08
C VAL A 129 5.30 -5.94 3.23
N GLN A 130 5.37 -4.64 3.55
CA GLN A 130 6.60 -3.94 3.88
C GLN A 130 6.93 -3.98 5.39
N GLY A 131 6.17 -4.72 6.20
CA GLY A 131 6.36 -4.87 7.65
C GLY A 131 5.86 -3.68 8.49
N LYS A 132 5.22 -2.68 7.87
CA LYS A 132 4.65 -1.53 8.59
C LYS A 132 3.34 -1.95 9.24
N LYS A 133 3.22 -1.63 10.54
CA LYS A 133 2.04 -1.94 11.35
C LYS A 133 1.12 -0.74 11.47
N PHE A 134 -0.17 -1.00 11.34
CA PHE A 134 -1.27 -0.06 11.58
C PHE A 134 -2.14 -0.66 12.66
N SER A 135 -2.28 0.04 13.79
CA SER A 135 -3.07 -0.45 14.91
C SER A 135 -4.16 0.52 15.33
N ALA A 136 -5.25 -0.03 15.83
CA ALA A 136 -6.29 0.72 16.50
C ALA A 136 -6.81 -0.06 17.69
N GLU A 137 -6.98 0.64 18.81
CA GLU A 137 -7.65 0.11 20.00
C GLU A 137 -9.02 0.79 20.15
N LEU A 138 -10.04 -0.02 20.38
CA LEU A 138 -11.44 0.39 20.43
C LEU A 138 -12.06 -0.10 21.73
N TYR A 139 -12.61 0.81 22.54
CA TYR A 139 -13.34 0.45 23.75
C TYR A 139 -14.84 0.32 23.45
N LEU A 140 -15.38 -0.88 23.62
CA LEU A 140 -16.79 -1.17 23.45
C LEU A 140 -17.55 -0.82 24.74
N ARG A 141 -18.43 0.19 24.67
CA ARG A 141 -19.41 0.42 25.74
C ARG A 141 -20.52 -0.61 25.63
N LYS A 142 -20.60 -1.55 26.58
CA LYS A 142 -21.84 -2.28 26.80
C LYS A 142 -22.93 -1.25 27.14
N ALA A 143 -23.98 -1.18 26.32
CA ALA A 143 -25.17 -0.43 26.70
C ALA A 143 -25.63 -0.97 28.05
N GLY A 144 -25.68 -0.09 29.07
CA GLY A 144 -26.14 -0.47 30.39
C GLY A 144 -27.52 -1.11 30.27
N THR A 145 -27.65 -2.34 30.76
CA THR A 145 -28.93 -2.97 31.04
C THR A 145 -29.69 -2.03 31.98
N LYS A 146 -30.72 -1.36 31.46
CA LYS A 146 -31.80 -0.83 32.28
C LYS A 146 -32.75 -1.96 32.65
#